data_AF-A0A2T5G4D6-F1
#
_entry.id   AF-A0A2T5G4D6-F1
#
_cell.length_a   1.000
_cell.length_b   1.000
_cell.length_c   1.000
_cell.angle_alpha   90.00
_cell.angle_beta   90.00
_cell.angle_gamma   90.00
#
_symmetry.space_group_name_H-M   'P 1'
#
loop_
_entity.id
_entity.type
_entity.pdbx_description
1 polymer ?
#
loop_
_entity_poly.entity_id
_entity_poly.type
_entity_poly.pdbx_seq_one_letter_code
_entity_poly.pdbx_strand_id
1 'polypeptide(L)'
;MKNAVELQTRAEQLAREIFRLEAALKQLKDELKAIVEQSGPVTVDGRTWAFYPAVDWQFTPQGLREFAEALALDGIDPWAVLDVSSTALKKIGVGEDVLSRYAEKKETLRFYAKAQR
;
A
#
# COMPACT_ATOMS: atom_id res chain seq x y z
N MET A 1 -3.94 -28.79 26.10
CA MET A 1 -4.76 -28.96 24.88
C MET A 1 -6.02 -28.08 24.85
N LYS A 2 -6.81 -27.94 25.93
CA LYS A 2 -8.05 -27.11 25.93
C LYS A 2 -7.84 -25.65 25.50
N ASN A 3 -6.80 -24.98 26.01
CA ASN A 3 -6.48 -23.57 25.71
C ASN A 3 -6.15 -23.33 24.21
N ALA A 4 -5.44 -24.25 23.54
CA ALA A 4 -5.12 -24.10 22.13
C ALA A 4 -6.36 -24.18 21.22
N VAL A 5 -7.33 -25.03 21.59
CA VAL A 5 -8.60 -25.16 20.87
C VAL A 5 -9.45 -23.89 21.06
N GLU A 6 -9.53 -23.34 22.27
CA GLU A 6 -10.24 -22.09 22.56
C GLU A 6 -9.64 -20.89 21.81
N LEU A 7 -8.30 -20.77 21.78
CA LEU A 7 -7.61 -19.74 21.02
C LEU A 7 -7.85 -19.87 19.51
N GLN A 8 -7.85 -21.09 18.99
CA GLN A 8 -8.15 -21.34 17.58
C GLN A 8 -9.60 -20.95 17.24
N THR A 9 -10.57 -21.36 18.06
CA THR A 9 -11.98 -20.97 17.87
C THR A 9 -12.15 -19.45 17.93
N ARG A 10 -11.46 -18.77 18.86
CA ARG A 10 -11.49 -17.31 18.93
C ARG A 10 -10.88 -16.65 17.69
N ALA A 11 -9.77 -17.17 17.19
CA ALA A 11 -9.14 -16.66 15.97
C ALA A 11 -10.07 -16.77 14.76
N GLU A 12 -10.76 -17.90 14.62
CA GLU A 12 -11.75 -18.11 13.55
C GLU A 12 -12.94 -17.15 13.65
N GLN A 13 -13.46 -16.93 14.86
CA GLN A 13 -14.52 -15.94 15.09
C GLN A 13 -14.08 -14.53 14.70
N LEU A 14 -12.87 -14.13 15.10
CA LEU A 14 -12.32 -12.83 14.77
C LEU A 14 -12.13 -12.68 13.25
N ALA A 15 -11.57 -13.68 12.58
CA ALA A 15 -11.37 -13.65 11.13
C ALA A 15 -12.69 -13.51 10.36
N ARG A 16 -13.73 -14.24 10.75
CA ARG A 16 -15.07 -14.14 10.13
C ARG A 16 -15.70 -12.78 10.35
N GLU A 17 -15.57 -12.22 11.56
CA GLU A 17 -16.10 -10.91 11.86
C GLU A 17 -15.37 -9.80 11.09
N ILE A 18 -14.04 -9.90 10.94
CA ILE A 18 -13.26 -9.00 10.09
C ILE A 18 -13.81 -9.04 8.66
N PHE A 19 -14.01 -10.21 8.06
CA PHE A 19 -14.55 -10.30 6.71
C PHE A 19 -15.94 -9.68 6.58
N ARG A 20 -16.82 -9.87 7.57
CA ARG A 20 -18.14 -9.26 7.60
C ARG A 20 -18.06 -7.73 7.66
N LEU A 21 -17.20 -7.20 8.54
CA LEU A 21 -17.03 -5.76 8.72
C LEU A 21 -16.36 -5.10 7.50
N GLU A 22 -15.37 -5.75 6.88
CA GLU A 22 -14.73 -5.25 5.66
C GLU A 22 -15.71 -5.17 4.49
N ALA A 23 -16.57 -6.20 4.32
CA ALA A 23 -17.60 -6.20 3.29
C ALA A 23 -18.63 -5.09 3.52
N ALA A 24 -19.11 -4.93 4.76
CA ALA A 24 -20.04 -3.86 5.12
C ALA A 24 -19.42 -2.47 4.95
N LEU A 25 -18.17 -2.29 5.38
CA LEU A 25 -17.42 -1.03 5.23
C LEU A 25 -17.28 -0.64 3.76
N LYS A 26 -16.98 -1.59 2.87
CA LYS A 26 -16.89 -1.35 1.44
C LYS A 26 -18.22 -0.82 0.88
N GLN A 27 -19.32 -1.51 1.17
CA GLN A 27 -20.67 -1.11 0.70
C GLN A 27 -21.05 0.30 1.19
N LEU A 28 -20.83 0.57 2.49
CA LEU A 28 -21.13 1.88 3.08
C LEU A 28 -20.27 3.01 2.50
N LYS A 29 -18.99 2.74 2.19
CA LYS A 29 -18.12 3.73 1.53
C LYS A 29 -18.58 4.03 0.11
N ASP A 30 -19.01 3.02 -0.64
CA ASP A 30 -19.50 3.19 -2.01
C ASP A 30 -20.79 4.02 -2.02
N GLU A 31 -21.71 3.75 -1.10
CA GLU A 31 -22.94 4.53 -0.92
C GLU A 31 -22.66 5.98 -0.49
N LEU A 32 -21.82 6.17 0.53
CA LEU A 32 -21.43 7.50 1.00
C LEU A 32 -20.74 8.31 -0.10
N LYS A 33 -19.88 7.67 -0.89
CA LYS A 33 -19.22 8.29 -2.04
C LYS A 33 -20.25 8.80 -3.05
N ALA A 34 -21.23 7.97 -3.42
CA ALA A 34 -22.29 8.36 -4.35
C ALA A 34 -23.14 9.54 -3.83
N ILE A 35 -23.41 9.58 -2.52
CA ILE A 35 -24.11 10.70 -1.88
C ILE A 35 -23.25 11.97 -1.93
N VAL A 36 -21.95 11.89 -1.58
CA VAL A 36 -21.03 13.05 -1.59
C VAL A 36 -20.81 13.58 -3.00
N GLU A 37 -20.82 12.74 -4.03
CA GLU A 37 -20.75 13.16 -5.44
C GLU A 37 -21.92 14.08 -5.83
N GLN A 38 -23.10 13.87 -5.24
CA GLN A 38 -24.33 14.61 -5.58
C GLN A 38 -24.61 15.78 -4.64
N SER A 39 -24.33 15.61 -3.35
CA SER A 39 -24.71 16.55 -2.29
C SER A 39 -23.55 17.41 -1.78
N GLY A 40 -22.32 17.06 -2.12
CA GLY A 40 -21.11 17.70 -1.60
C GLY A 40 -20.59 17.06 -0.31
N PRO A 41 -19.56 17.66 0.31
CA PRO A 41 -18.88 17.11 1.48
C PRO A 41 -19.76 16.95 2.71
N VAL A 42 -19.51 15.91 3.51
CA VAL A 42 -20.16 15.70 4.82
C VAL A 42 -19.13 15.60 5.94
N THR A 43 -19.44 16.18 7.10
CA THR A 43 -18.55 16.15 8.28
C THR A 43 -19.25 15.46 9.45
N VAL A 44 -18.59 14.44 10.02
CA VAL A 44 -19.05 13.68 11.19
C VAL A 44 -17.85 13.43 12.10
N ASP A 45 -18.01 13.59 13.42
CA ASP A 45 -16.97 13.34 14.43
C ASP A 45 -15.61 14.02 14.12
N GLY A 46 -15.65 15.24 13.58
CA GLY A 46 -14.44 16.00 13.24
C GLY A 46 -13.71 15.51 11.98
N ARG A 47 -14.31 14.63 11.19
CA ARG A 47 -13.75 14.14 9.91
C ARG A 47 -14.67 14.51 8.75
N THR A 48 -14.08 15.09 7.71
CA THR A 48 -14.80 15.45 6.47
C THR A 48 -14.57 14.40 5.40
N TRP A 49 -15.66 13.94 4.79
CA TRP A 49 -15.69 13.06 3.64
C TRP A 49 -15.95 13.92 2.40
N ALA A 50 -14.93 14.04 1.54
CA ALA A 50 -14.96 14.84 0.33
C ALA A 50 -14.05 14.22 -0.75
N PHE A 51 -14.16 14.74 -1.97
CA PHE A 51 -13.18 14.49 -3.02
C PHE A 51 -12.01 15.45 -2.86
N TYR A 52 -10.82 14.88 -2.73
CA TYR A 52 -9.58 15.63 -2.73
C TYR A 52 -8.78 15.27 -3.98
N PRO A 53 -8.15 16.23 -4.66
CA PRO A 53 -7.28 15.92 -5.78
C PRO A 53 -6.09 15.09 -5.30
N ALA A 54 -5.84 13.97 -5.98
CA ALA A 54 -4.59 13.25 -5.83
C ALA A 54 -3.55 13.90 -6.76
N VAL A 55 -2.50 14.47 -6.17
CA VAL A 55 -1.35 15.00 -6.93
C VAL A 55 -0.25 13.96 -6.89
N ASP A 56 0.10 13.43 -8.05
CA ASP A 56 1.21 12.50 -8.23
C ASP A 56 2.23 13.11 -9.21
N TRP A 57 3.50 12.94 -8.91
CA TRP A 57 4.61 13.46 -9.72
C TRP A 57 5.32 12.30 -10.39
N GLN A 58 5.20 12.21 -11.70
CA GLN A 58 5.83 11.15 -12.47
C GLN A 58 7.03 11.69 -13.22
N PHE A 59 8.20 11.13 -12.94
CA PHE A 59 9.42 11.45 -13.68
C PHE A 59 9.44 10.76 -15.04
N THR A 60 9.89 11.49 -16.06
CA THR A 60 10.39 10.88 -17.30
C THR A 60 11.79 10.31 -17.04
N PRO A 61 12.29 9.36 -17.86
CA PRO A 61 13.65 8.83 -17.68
C PRO A 61 14.72 9.93 -17.71
N GLN A 62 14.58 10.91 -18.61
CA GLN A 62 15.49 12.06 -18.67
C GLN A 62 15.35 12.96 -17.44
N GLY A 63 14.12 13.30 -17.04
CA GLY A 63 13.89 14.16 -15.87
C GLY A 63 14.37 13.54 -14.57
N LEU A 64 14.27 12.20 -14.41
CA LEU A 64 14.82 11.51 -13.24
C LEU A 64 16.36 11.62 -13.19
N ARG A 65 17.02 11.52 -14.35
CA ARG A 65 18.47 11.67 -14.44
C ARG A 65 18.90 13.10 -14.11
N GLU A 66 18.26 14.09 -14.72
CA GLU A 66 18.53 15.51 -14.44
C GLU A 66 18.29 15.85 -12.96
N PHE A 67 17.25 15.27 -12.37
CA PHE A 67 16.97 15.42 -10.94
C PHE A 67 18.05 14.76 -10.06
N ALA A 68 18.53 13.57 -10.40
CA ALA A 68 19.63 12.93 -9.69
C ALA A 68 20.94 13.75 -9.79
N GLU A 69 21.22 14.33 -10.95
CA GLU A 69 22.35 15.24 -11.14
C GLU A 69 22.21 16.50 -10.27
N ALA A 70 21.01 17.09 -10.20
CA ALA A 70 20.72 18.23 -9.33
C ALA A 70 20.91 17.90 -7.84
N LEU A 71 20.42 16.75 -7.37
CA LEU A 71 20.61 16.29 -5.99
C LEU A 71 22.11 16.19 -5.63
N ALA A 72 22.91 15.61 -6.52
CA ALA A 72 24.34 15.48 -6.31
C ALA A 72 25.05 16.85 -6.25
N LEU A 73 24.63 17.81 -7.07
CA LEU A 73 25.12 19.20 -7.02
C LEU A 73 24.76 19.89 -5.70
N ASP A 74 23.61 19.56 -5.13
CA ASP A 74 23.15 20.06 -3.82
C ASP A 74 23.79 19.32 -2.63
N GLY A 75 24.73 18.40 -2.88
CA GLY A 75 25.42 17.62 -1.85
C GLY A 75 24.60 16.49 -1.25
N ILE A 76 23.47 16.14 -1.87
CA ILE A 76 22.61 15.02 -1.48
C ILE A 76 23.00 13.81 -2.34
N ASP A 77 23.39 12.69 -1.74
CA ASP A 77 23.62 11.45 -2.47
C ASP A 77 22.30 10.95 -3.09
N PRO A 78 22.15 10.96 -4.43
CA PRO A 78 20.92 10.56 -5.08
C PRO A 78 20.57 9.10 -4.79
N TRP A 79 21.56 8.23 -4.59
CA TRP A 79 21.34 6.80 -4.37
C TRP A 79 20.88 6.48 -2.94
N ALA A 80 21.01 7.43 -2.01
CA ALA A 80 20.45 7.32 -0.68
C ALA A 80 18.94 7.63 -0.63
N VAL A 81 18.40 8.30 -1.66
CA VAL A 81 17.00 8.77 -1.70
C VAL A 81 16.19 8.19 -2.84
N LEU A 82 16.85 7.84 -3.95
CA LEU A 82 16.22 7.17 -5.08
C LEU A 82 16.22 5.66 -4.83
N ASP A 83 15.11 5.01 -5.16
CA ASP A 83 14.97 3.56 -5.04
C ASP A 83 14.39 2.97 -6.33
N VAL A 84 14.74 1.71 -6.59
CA VAL A 84 14.23 0.95 -7.72
C VAL A 84 12.99 0.20 -7.26
N SER A 85 11.82 0.61 -7.75
CA SER A 85 10.57 -0.03 -7.33
C SER A 85 10.54 -1.53 -7.65
N SER A 86 10.07 -2.33 -6.69
CA SER A 86 9.87 -3.78 -6.88
C SER A 86 8.94 -4.12 -8.06
N THR A 87 8.00 -3.23 -8.38
CA THR A 87 7.12 -3.36 -9.55
C THR A 87 7.89 -3.23 -10.87
N ALA A 88 8.81 -2.27 -10.95
CA ALA A 88 9.66 -2.10 -12.14
C ALA A 88 10.54 -3.33 -12.37
N LEU A 89 11.17 -3.86 -11.32
CA LEU A 89 12.00 -5.07 -11.37
C LEU A 89 11.21 -6.28 -11.87
N LYS A 90 9.98 -6.48 -11.38
CA LYS A 90 9.09 -7.55 -11.86
C LYS A 90 8.72 -7.38 -13.33
N LYS A 91 8.48 -6.15 -13.79
CA LYS A 91 8.12 -5.86 -15.19
C LYS A 91 9.22 -6.26 -16.18
N ILE A 92 10.48 -6.11 -15.78
CA ILE A 92 11.64 -6.51 -16.59
C ILE A 92 12.10 -7.96 -16.35
N GLY A 93 11.34 -8.73 -15.56
CA GLY A 93 11.61 -10.16 -15.34
C GLY A 93 12.83 -10.45 -14.47
N VAL A 94 13.31 -9.49 -13.68
CA VAL A 94 14.47 -9.69 -12.80
C VAL A 94 14.05 -10.54 -11.59
N GLY A 95 14.63 -11.72 -11.48
CA GLY A 95 14.38 -12.70 -10.43
C GLY A 95 15.30 -12.58 -9.21
N GLU A 96 15.03 -13.40 -8.18
CA GLU A 96 15.84 -13.43 -6.95
C GLU A 96 17.31 -13.82 -7.19
N ASP A 97 17.57 -14.62 -8.23
CA ASP A 97 18.90 -15.06 -8.66
C ASP A 97 19.80 -13.88 -9.09
N VAL A 98 19.21 -12.87 -9.73
CA VAL A 98 19.91 -11.65 -10.14
C VAL A 98 19.97 -10.65 -8.99
N LEU A 99 18.86 -10.45 -8.26
CA LEU A 99 18.81 -9.47 -7.17
C LEU A 99 19.78 -9.79 -6.04
N SER A 100 19.97 -11.07 -5.73
CA SER A 100 20.91 -11.51 -4.69
C SER A 100 22.36 -11.10 -4.95
N ARG A 101 22.72 -10.70 -6.18
CA ARG A 101 24.06 -10.18 -6.51
C ARG A 101 24.24 -8.70 -6.24
N TYR A 102 23.15 -7.94 -6.15
CA TYR A 102 23.17 -6.47 -6.09
C TYR A 102 22.43 -5.88 -4.89
N ALA A 103 21.61 -6.68 -4.19
CA ALA A 103 20.77 -6.22 -3.10
C ALA A 103 20.74 -7.23 -1.95
N GLU A 104 20.50 -6.71 -0.74
CA GLU A 104 20.27 -7.52 0.44
C GLU A 104 18.79 -7.89 0.57
N LYS A 105 18.53 -9.18 0.83
CA LYS A 105 17.16 -9.66 1.03
C LYS A 105 16.68 -9.27 2.44
N LYS A 106 15.67 -8.40 2.51
CA LYS A 106 14.97 -8.06 3.75
C LYS A 106 13.57 -8.67 3.76
N GLU A 107 13.32 -9.58 4.71
CA GLU A 107 12.02 -10.19 4.92
C GLU A 107 11.27 -9.49 6.07
N THR A 108 9.96 -9.27 5.90
CA THR A 108 9.10 -8.70 6.94
C THR A 108 7.79 -9.47 6.97
N LEU A 109 7.46 -10.04 8.13
CA LEU A 109 6.20 -10.71 8.33
C LEU A 109 5.07 -9.68 8.33
N ARG A 110 4.09 -9.87 7.44
CA ARG A 110 2.88 -9.06 7.40
C ARG A 110 1.70 -9.93 7.76
N PHE A 111 0.86 -9.45 8.67
CA PHE A 111 -0.41 -10.09 9.01
C PHE A 111 -1.49 -9.61 8.04
N TYR A 112 -1.98 -10.50 7.18
CA TYR A 112 -3.09 -10.25 6.26
C TYR A 112 -3.73 -11.57 5.83
N ALA A 113 -5.01 -11.53 5.46
CA ALA A 113 -5.66 -12.68 4.84
C ALA A 113 -5.22 -12.79 3.37
N LYS A 114 -4.68 -13.94 2.97
CA LYS A 114 -4.34 -14.24 1.57
C LYS A 114 -5.35 -15.22 1.00
N ALA A 115 -6.00 -14.86 -0.10
CA ALA A 115 -6.86 -15.81 -0.82
C ALA A 115 -6.02 -16.99 -1.34
N GLN A 116 -6.46 -18.22 -1.06
CA GLN A 116 -5.96 -19.39 -1.77
C GLN A 116 -6.57 -19.34 -3.18
N ARG A 117 -5.72 -19.29 -4.20
CA ARG A 117 -6.14 -19.40 -5.60
C ARG A 117 -6.31 -20.86 -5.95
#